data_AF-A0A059XD19-F1
#
_entry.id   AF-A0A059XD19-F1
#
_cell.length_a   1.000
_cell.length_b   1.000
_cell.length_c   1.000
_cell.angle_alpha   90.00
_cell.angle_beta   90.00
_cell.angle_gamma   90.00
#
_symmetry.space_group_name_H-M   'P 1'
#
loop_
_entity.id
_entity.type
_entity.pdbx_description
1 polymer ?
#
loop_
_entity_poly.entity_id
_entity_poly.type
_entity_poly.pdbx_seq_one_letter_code
_entity_poly.pdbx_strand_id
1 'polypeptide(L)'
;SVLSTSFTDENLLNIMMENIVEEHIVCERSSSPPDQFSRTGVHTCNITDSQKRNFILLQNSMELHAVMLQGGSDNRKVLLNMSTYVHPSPTIEARPVVLGIKDTNLFLSCHMEDGEPTLHLEPVEDKST
;
A
#
# COMPACT_ATOMS: atom_id res chain seq x y z
N SER A 1 52.25 -38.65 -49.04
CA SER A 1 51.01 -39.44 -48.91
C SER A 1 50.13 -38.77 -47.87
N VAL A 2 48.97 -38.24 -48.25
CA VAL A 2 48.05 -37.57 -47.32
C VAL A 2 47.20 -38.66 -46.67
N LEU A 3 47.36 -38.84 -45.36
CA LEU A 3 46.64 -39.84 -44.58
C LEU A 3 45.22 -39.32 -44.36
N SER A 4 44.24 -39.87 -45.08
CA SER A 4 42.82 -39.59 -44.81
C SER A 4 42.42 -40.35 -43.54
N THR A 5 42.01 -39.64 -42.51
CA THR A 5 41.40 -40.25 -41.31
C THR A 5 40.00 -40.72 -41.67
N SER A 6 39.71 -42.01 -41.52
CA SER A 6 38.37 -42.55 -41.76
C SER A 6 37.39 -42.04 -40.71
N PHE A 7 36.33 -41.39 -41.16
CA PHE A 7 35.22 -40.97 -40.30
C PHE A 7 34.17 -42.09 -40.28
N THR A 8 33.94 -42.67 -39.10
CA THR A 8 32.98 -43.78 -38.90
C THR A 8 31.71 -43.28 -38.22
N ASP A 9 30.64 -44.07 -38.27
CA ASP A 9 29.35 -43.74 -37.63
C ASP A 9 29.48 -43.53 -36.11
N GLU A 10 30.44 -44.19 -35.46
CA GLU A 10 30.76 -43.99 -34.05
C GLU A 10 31.28 -42.56 -33.77
N ASN A 11 32.06 -42.00 -34.69
CA ASN A 11 32.54 -40.62 -34.57
C ASN A 11 31.36 -39.64 -34.67
N LEU A 12 30.37 -39.92 -35.52
CA LEU A 12 29.16 -39.11 -35.64
C LEU A 12 28.28 -39.21 -34.38
N LEU A 13 28.12 -40.41 -33.83
CA LEU A 13 27.34 -40.64 -32.60
C LEU A 13 27.95 -39.93 -31.39
N ASN A 14 29.28 -39.97 -31.24
CA ASN A 14 29.96 -39.24 -30.16
C ASN A 14 29.76 -37.73 -30.30
N ILE A 15 29.88 -37.17 -31.51
CA ILE A 15 29.63 -35.74 -31.74
C ILE A 15 28.19 -35.37 -31.37
N MET A 16 27.20 -36.19 -31.72
CA MET A 16 25.80 -35.90 -31.39
C MET A 16 25.51 -36.01 -29.89
N MET A 17 26.13 -36.96 -29.18
CA MET A 17 25.96 -37.12 -27.73
C MET A 17 26.67 -36.02 -26.94
N GLU A 18 27.85 -35.56 -27.39
CA GLU A 18 28.58 -34.45 -26.76
C GLU A 18 27.85 -33.09 -26.91
N ASN A 19 26.96 -32.97 -27.89
CA ASN A 19 26.20 -31.74 -28.15
C ASN A 19 24.72 -31.84 -27.69
N ILE A 20 24.36 -32.85 -26.91
CA ILE A 20 23.03 -32.90 -26.30
C ILE A 20 22.92 -31.78 -25.26
N VAL A 21 22.05 -30.82 -25.53
CA VAL A 21 21.67 -29.76 -24.59
C VAL A 21 20.43 -30.22 -23.87
N GLU A 22 20.51 -30.34 -22.55
CA GLU A 22 19.35 -30.64 -21.71
C GLU A 22 18.48 -29.38 -21.59
N GLU A 23 17.27 -29.44 -22.15
CA GLU A 23 16.31 -28.33 -22.07
C GLU A 23 15.79 -28.21 -20.64
N HIS A 24 16.26 -27.19 -19.92
CA HIS A 24 15.77 -26.90 -18.58
C HIS A 24 14.58 -25.94 -18.64
N ILE A 25 13.38 -26.43 -18.29
CA ILE A 25 12.20 -25.56 -18.15
C ILE A 25 12.40 -24.69 -16.90
N VAL A 26 12.78 -23.43 -17.11
CA VAL A 26 12.84 -22.42 -16.04
C VAL A 26 11.43 -21.84 -15.86
N CYS A 27 10.68 -22.35 -14.88
CA CYS A 27 9.44 -21.72 -14.46
C CYS A 27 9.76 -20.49 -13.60
N GLU A 28 9.40 -19.31 -14.10
CA GLU A 28 9.39 -18.08 -13.30
C GLU A 28 8.41 -18.27 -12.13
N ARG A 29 8.94 -18.31 -10.90
CA ARG A 29 8.11 -18.25 -9.69
C ARG A 29 7.81 -16.78 -9.42
N SER A 30 6.66 -16.30 -9.87
CA SER A 30 6.09 -15.06 -9.34
C SER A 30 5.85 -15.26 -7.84
N SER A 31 6.40 -14.38 -6.99
CA SER A 31 5.97 -14.29 -5.60
C SER A 31 4.45 -14.03 -5.58
N SER A 32 3.71 -14.65 -4.66
CA SER A 32 2.33 -14.22 -4.39
C SER A 32 2.29 -12.71 -4.26
N PRO A 33 1.31 -12.00 -4.86
CA PRO A 33 1.16 -10.57 -4.66
C PRO A 33 1.17 -10.28 -3.16
N PRO A 34 1.88 -9.23 -2.69
CA PRO A 34 1.80 -8.85 -1.30
C PRO A 34 0.33 -8.61 -0.93
N ASP A 35 -0.03 -8.97 0.30
CA ASP A 35 -1.33 -8.76 0.92
C ASP A 35 -1.77 -7.29 0.75
N GLN A 36 -2.49 -6.99 -0.35
CA GLN A 36 -2.76 -5.62 -0.76
C GLN A 36 -4.15 -5.18 -0.28
N PHE A 37 -4.18 -4.05 0.44
CA PHE A 37 -5.42 -3.39 0.78
C PHE A 37 -6.11 -2.86 -0.48
N SER A 38 -7.38 -3.22 -0.67
CA SER A 38 -8.18 -2.77 -1.82
C SER A 38 -9.25 -1.77 -1.36
N ARG A 39 -9.24 -0.55 -1.93
CA ARG A 39 -10.19 0.52 -1.57
C ARG A 39 -11.60 0.15 -2.02
N THR A 40 -12.57 0.25 -1.12
CA THR A 40 -13.98 -0.09 -1.38
C THR A 40 -14.89 1.12 -1.53
N GLY A 41 -14.53 2.26 -0.94
CA GLY A 41 -15.35 3.46 -1.01
C GLY A 41 -14.82 4.60 -0.15
N VAL A 42 -15.47 5.77 -0.28
CA VAL A 42 -15.16 6.96 0.52
C VAL A 42 -16.47 7.54 1.05
N HIS A 43 -16.52 7.83 2.34
CA HIS A 43 -17.67 8.42 3.02
C HIS A 43 -17.25 9.69 3.76
N THR A 44 -17.99 10.78 3.57
CA THR A 44 -17.79 11.98 4.39
C THR A 44 -18.47 11.78 5.74
N CYS A 45 -17.74 12.03 6.82
CA CYS A 45 -18.25 11.93 8.17
C CYS A 45 -17.76 13.08 9.05
N ASN A 46 -18.42 13.26 10.18
CA ASN A 46 -17.91 14.05 11.29
C ASN A 46 -17.55 13.13 12.46
N ILE A 47 -16.66 13.61 13.32
CA ILE A 47 -16.28 12.91 14.55
C ILE A 47 -16.56 13.83 15.73
N THR A 48 -17.15 13.25 16.78
CA THR A 48 -17.25 13.84 18.10
C THR A 48 -16.80 12.84 19.13
N ASP A 49 -16.08 13.29 20.14
CA ASP A 49 -15.76 12.42 21.27
C ASP A 49 -16.96 12.23 22.21
N SER A 50 -16.79 11.43 23.26
CA SER A 50 -17.82 11.15 24.27
C SER A 50 -18.28 12.40 25.04
N GLN A 51 -17.51 13.50 24.98
CA GLN A 51 -17.82 14.79 25.60
C GLN A 51 -18.43 15.78 24.59
N LYS A 52 -18.81 15.31 23.39
CA LYS A 52 -19.35 16.13 22.29
C LYS A 52 -18.39 17.22 21.79
N ARG A 53 -17.07 17.04 21.97
CA ARG A 53 -16.06 17.91 21.38
C ARG A 53 -15.88 17.56 19.91
N ASN A 54 -15.76 18.57 19.06
CA ASN A 54 -15.51 18.45 17.63
C ASN A 54 -14.04 18.72 17.35
N PHE A 55 -13.52 18.16 16.25
CA PHE A 55 -12.22 18.55 15.75
C PHE A 55 -12.25 19.92 15.06
N ILE A 56 -11.23 20.73 15.33
CA ILE A 56 -10.86 21.92 14.56
C ILE A 56 -9.42 21.76 14.07
N LEU A 57 -9.10 22.29 12.90
CA LEU A 57 -7.75 22.26 12.34
C LEU A 57 -7.02 23.57 12.66
N LEU A 58 -5.86 23.48 13.33
CA LEU A 58 -4.92 24.59 13.46
C LEU A 58 -3.95 24.54 12.28
N GLN A 59 -4.24 25.29 11.23
CA GLN A 59 -3.46 25.25 9.97
C GLN A 59 -1.97 25.57 10.16
N ASN A 60 -1.64 26.47 11.09
CA ASN A 60 -0.25 26.89 11.31
C ASN A 60 0.64 25.79 11.91
N SER A 61 0.06 24.91 12.73
CA SER A 61 0.78 23.82 13.39
C SER A 61 0.49 22.44 12.80
N MET A 62 -0.45 22.33 11.86
CA MET A 62 -0.94 21.05 11.32
C MET A 62 -1.46 20.11 12.41
N GLU A 63 -2.22 20.65 13.37
CA GLU A 63 -2.76 19.89 14.50
C GLU A 63 -4.30 19.89 14.52
N LEU A 64 -4.88 18.80 15.03
CA LEU A 64 -6.30 18.72 15.33
C LEU A 64 -6.54 18.92 16.82
N HIS A 65 -7.37 19.91 17.17
CA HIS A 65 -7.81 20.13 18.54
C HIS A 65 -9.25 19.69 18.72
N ALA A 66 -9.52 19.00 19.84
CA ALA A 66 -10.88 18.65 20.25
C ALA A 66 -11.47 19.76 21.14
N VAL A 67 -12.50 20.46 20.65
CA VAL A 67 -13.14 21.58 21.35
C VAL A 67 -14.67 21.50 21.32
N MET A 68 -15.33 22.02 22.37
CA MET A 68 -16.77 22.26 22.33
C MET A 68 -17.03 23.52 21.51
N LEU A 69 -17.71 23.37 20.37
CA LEU A 69 -18.11 24.51 19.55
C LEU A 69 -19.40 25.10 20.08
N GLN A 70 -19.42 26.43 20.19
CA GLN A 70 -20.64 27.18 20.51
C GLN A 70 -21.45 27.41 19.23
N GLY A 71 -22.75 27.65 19.38
CA GLY A 71 -23.66 27.89 18.26
C GLY A 71 -23.14 28.96 17.30
N GLY A 72 -23.24 28.69 16.00
CA GLY A 72 -22.76 29.59 14.94
C GLY A 72 -21.28 29.39 14.55
N SER A 73 -20.55 28.49 15.22
CA SER A 73 -19.14 28.19 14.88
C SER A 73 -18.91 26.83 14.22
N ASP A 74 -19.99 26.21 13.73
CA ASP A 74 -19.98 24.89 13.07
C ASP A 74 -19.15 24.86 11.79
N ASN A 75 -18.95 26.02 11.14
CA ASN A 75 -18.09 26.14 9.97
C ASN A 75 -16.60 25.85 10.26
N ARG A 76 -16.18 25.89 11.53
CA ARG A 76 -14.80 25.53 11.94
C ARG A 76 -14.62 24.04 12.17
N LYS A 77 -15.71 23.27 12.17
CA LYS A 77 -15.68 21.83 12.39
C LYS A 77 -15.01 21.13 11.23
N VAL A 78 -14.05 20.26 11.54
CA VAL A 78 -13.42 19.38 10.56
C VAL A 78 -14.42 18.30 10.13
N LEU A 79 -14.58 18.17 8.83
CA LEU A 79 -15.18 17.01 8.18
C LEU A 79 -14.07 16.10 7.66
N LEU A 80 -14.28 14.79 7.76
CA LEU A 80 -13.31 13.79 7.29
C LEU A 80 -13.88 13.02 6.11
N ASN A 81 -13.02 12.68 5.17
CA ASN A 81 -13.25 11.66 4.16
C ASN A 81 -12.67 10.34 4.69
N MET A 82 -13.54 9.42 5.05
CA MET A 82 -13.20 8.06 5.48
C MET A 82 -13.17 7.15 4.25
N SER A 83 -11.96 6.78 3.82
CA SER A 83 -11.77 5.77 2.78
C SER A 83 -11.73 4.39 3.41
N THR A 84 -12.58 3.47 2.95
CA THR A 84 -12.66 2.09 3.48
C THR A 84 -11.89 1.13 2.58
N TYR A 85 -11.30 0.10 3.17
CA TYR A 85 -10.54 -0.92 2.45
C TYR A 85 -11.00 -2.33 2.82
N VAL A 86 -10.70 -3.32 1.98
CA VAL A 86 -10.72 -4.74 2.36
C VAL A 86 -9.37 -5.10 2.94
N HIS A 87 -9.38 -5.74 4.12
CA HIS A 87 -8.17 -6.30 4.70
C HIS A 87 -7.77 -7.55 3.89
N PRO A 88 -6.48 -7.72 3.53
CA PRO A 88 -6.04 -8.84 2.71
C PRO A 88 -6.21 -10.20 3.40
N SER A 89 -5.99 -10.27 4.73
CA SER A 89 -6.35 -11.44 5.53
C SER A 89 -7.88 -11.52 5.74
N PRO A 90 -8.54 -12.63 5.38
CA PRO A 90 -9.97 -12.83 5.56
C PRO A 90 -10.39 -13.06 7.02
N THR A 91 -9.43 -13.27 7.93
CA THR A 91 -9.70 -13.51 9.36
C THR A 91 -9.88 -12.23 10.17
N ILE A 92 -9.58 -11.07 9.58
CA ILE A 92 -9.72 -9.78 10.25
C ILE A 92 -11.11 -9.23 10.01
N GLU A 93 -11.93 -9.17 11.07
CA GLU A 93 -13.29 -8.62 11.01
C GLU A 93 -13.31 -7.08 10.99
N ALA A 94 -12.24 -6.44 11.46
CA ALA A 94 -12.14 -5.00 11.48
C ALA A 94 -12.04 -4.42 10.06
N ARG A 95 -12.71 -3.29 9.82
CA ARG A 95 -12.64 -2.55 8.55
C ARG A 95 -11.45 -1.58 8.58
N PRO A 96 -10.41 -1.77 7.76
CA PRO A 96 -9.35 -0.77 7.65
C PRO A 96 -9.88 0.50 6.99
N VAL A 97 -9.45 1.64 7.52
CA VAL A 97 -9.83 2.95 7.01
C VAL A 97 -8.65 3.91 6.96
N VAL A 98 -8.72 4.85 6.03
CA VAL A 98 -7.87 6.04 5.97
C VAL A 98 -8.76 7.25 6.22
N LEU A 99 -8.31 8.15 7.09
CA LEU A 99 -9.01 9.39 7.44
C LEU A 99 -8.27 10.58 6.85
N GLY A 100 -8.87 11.22 5.85
CA GLY A 100 -8.38 12.48 5.26
C GLY A 100 -9.24 13.66 5.68
N ILE A 101 -8.66 14.84 5.86
CA ILE A 101 -9.44 16.07 6.09
C ILE A 101 -10.10 16.49 4.78
N LYS A 102 -11.44 16.59 4.79
CA LYS A 102 -12.23 16.95 3.61
C LYS A 102 -11.74 18.28 3.03
N ASP A 103 -11.73 18.38 1.70
CA ASP A 103 -11.30 19.55 0.93
C ASP A 103 -9.82 19.96 1.14
N THR A 104 -9.00 19.05 1.69
CA THR A 104 -7.54 19.22 1.78
C THR A 104 -6.81 17.96 1.28
N ASN A 105 -5.49 17.97 1.27
CA ASN A 105 -4.65 16.79 1.03
C ASN A 105 -4.01 16.24 2.31
N LEU A 106 -4.51 16.61 3.49
CA LEU A 106 -4.00 16.17 4.78
C LEU A 106 -4.67 14.88 5.23
N PHE A 107 -3.87 13.93 5.71
CA PHE A 107 -4.31 12.63 6.20
C PHE A 107 -3.77 12.35 7.60
N LEU A 108 -4.54 11.63 8.41
CA LEU A 108 -4.08 11.16 9.70
C LEU A 108 -3.13 9.98 9.49
N SER A 109 -1.96 10.03 10.12
CA SER A 109 -0.98 8.95 10.12
C SER A 109 -0.34 8.77 11.48
N CYS A 110 0.13 7.55 11.76
CA CYS A 110 0.81 7.23 13.00
C CYS A 110 2.32 7.11 12.73
N HIS A 111 3.11 7.79 13.54
CA HIS A 111 4.57 7.79 13.47
C HIS A 111 5.16 7.19 14.74
N MET A 112 6.44 6.84 14.70
CA MET A 112 7.20 6.46 15.88
C MET A 112 8.23 7.57 16.12
N GLU A 113 8.00 8.40 17.13
CA GLU A 113 8.89 9.50 17.51
C GLU A 113 9.47 9.21 18.90
N ASP A 114 10.80 9.19 19.01
CA ASP A 114 11.51 8.92 20.27
C ASP A 114 11.07 7.62 21.00
N GLY A 115 10.57 6.64 20.26
CA GLY A 115 10.09 5.36 20.79
C GLY A 115 8.63 5.34 21.21
N GLU A 116 7.89 6.44 21.02
CA GLU A 116 6.47 6.56 21.32
C GLU A 116 5.63 6.69 20.03
N PRO A 117 4.46 6.04 19.93
CA PRO A 117 3.58 6.20 18.79
C PRO A 117 2.84 7.54 18.86
N THR A 118 3.03 8.37 17.84
CA THR A 118 2.45 9.72 17.74
C THR A 118 1.48 9.80 16.56
N LEU A 119 0.48 10.69 16.66
CA LEU A 119 -0.51 10.92 15.61
C LEU A 119 -0.23 12.25 14.91
N HIS A 120 -0.08 12.22 13.59
CA HIS A 120 0.27 13.38 12.78
C HIS A 120 -0.75 13.63 11.67
N LEU A 121 -0.71 14.85 11.13
CA LEU A 121 -1.31 15.18 9.84
C LEU A 121 -0.20 15.25 8.79
N GLU A 122 -0.38 14.51 7.69
CA GLU A 122 0.58 14.48 6.59
C GLU A 122 -0.05 14.89 5.26
N PRO A 123 0.60 15.77 4.48
CA PRO A 123 0.19 16.07 3.12
C PRO A 123 0.53 14.90 2.19
N VAL A 124 -0.43 14.48 1.37
CA VAL A 124 -0.22 13.50 0.30
C VAL A 124 -0.36 14.19 -1.05
N GLU A 125 0.71 14.17 -1.85
CA GLU A 125 0.76 14.84 -3.16
C GLU A 125 0.00 14.08 -4.25
N ASP A 126 0.00 12.74 -4.17
CA ASP A 126 -0.55 11.89 -5.22
C ASP A 126 -1.91 11.29 -4.80
N LYS A 127 -2.97 12.05 -5.05
CA LYS A 127 -4.34 11.50 -5.02
C LYS A 127 -4.59 10.81 -6.36
N SER A 128 -4.02 9.62 -6.56
CA SER A 128 -4.46 8.77 -7.66
C SER A 128 -5.97 8.51 -7.49
N THR A 129 -6.74 9.20 -8.32
CA THR A 129 -8.19 9.13 -8.44
C THR A 129 -8.60 7.78 -8.99
#